data_AF-A0A536ZR94-F1
#
_entry.id   AF-A0A536ZR94-F1
#
_cell.length_a   1.000
_cell.length_b   1.000
_cell.length_c   1.000
_cell.angle_alpha   90.00
_cell.angle_beta   90.00
_cell.angle_gamma   90.00
#
_symmetry.space_group_name_H-M   'P 1'
#
loop_
_entity.id
_entity.type
_entity.pdbx_description
1 polymer ?
#
loop_
_entity_poly.entity_id
_entity_poly.type
_entity_poly.pdbx_seq_one_letter_code
_entity_poly.pdbx_strand_id
1 'polypeptide(L)'
;MPYALYYATAPAPADLTTHDALNRLVPVLFSTEKDALHAAALVLRGGQYVWLIEGPDVRYTAKEVEERCKPILQVFSPKKP
;
A
#
# COMPACT_ATOMS: atom_id res chain seq x y z
N MET A 1 4.25 15.65 -7.95
CA MET A 1 4.54 14.26 -8.35
C MET A 1 3.36 13.38 -7.91
N PRO A 2 3.00 12.33 -8.69
CA PRO A 2 1.97 11.39 -8.29
C PRO A 2 2.44 10.51 -7.11
N TYR A 3 1.50 9.94 -6.38
CA TYR A 3 1.74 8.93 -5.36
C TYR A 3 1.72 7.56 -6.03
N ALA A 4 2.75 6.75 -5.85
CA ALA A 4 2.87 5.41 -6.39
C ALA A 4 2.58 4.37 -5.30
N LEU A 5 1.69 3.44 -5.60
CA LEU A 5 1.41 2.24 -4.81
C LEU A 5 2.09 1.04 -5.47
N TYR A 6 2.89 0.32 -4.70
CA TYR A 6 3.51 -0.94 -5.07
C TYR A 6 2.87 -2.07 -4.27
N TYR A 7 2.39 -3.10 -4.96
CA TYR A 7 1.79 -4.27 -4.34
C TYR A 7 2.10 -5.54 -5.14
N ALA A 8 1.98 -6.68 -4.48
CA ALA A 8 2.19 -7.98 -5.10
C ALA A 8 1.29 -9.06 -4.48
N THR A 9 1.29 -10.24 -5.08
CA THR A 9 0.61 -11.44 -4.55
C THR A 9 1.43 -12.17 -3.48
N ALA A 10 2.67 -11.72 -3.22
CA ALA A 10 3.55 -12.26 -2.20
C ALA A 10 3.98 -11.14 -1.23
N PRO A 11 4.33 -11.47 0.03
CA PRO A 11 4.79 -10.47 1.00
C PRO A 11 6.05 -9.75 0.53
N ALA A 12 6.20 -8.53 1.02
CA ALA A 12 7.38 -7.72 0.78
C ALA A 12 8.66 -8.46 1.21
N PRO A 13 9.74 -8.43 0.41
CA PRO A 13 11.04 -8.93 0.85
C PRO A 13 11.53 -8.13 2.06
N ALA A 14 12.31 -8.78 2.93
CA ALA A 14 12.85 -8.16 4.15
C ALA A 14 13.68 -6.90 3.85
N ASP A 15 14.29 -6.84 2.66
CA ASP A 15 15.03 -5.69 2.19
C ASP A 15 14.37 -5.10 0.93
N LEU A 16 13.48 -4.14 1.14
CA LEU A 16 12.85 -3.33 0.11
C LEU A 16 13.68 -2.10 -0.26
N THR A 17 14.86 -1.91 0.35
CA THR A 17 15.71 -0.74 0.09
C THR A 17 16.43 -0.83 -1.26
N THR A 18 16.66 -2.05 -1.73
CA THR A 18 17.16 -2.34 -3.08
C THR A 18 16.06 -2.12 -4.10
N HIS A 19 16.20 -1.06 -4.90
CA HIS A 19 15.30 -0.70 -5.99
C HIS A 19 14.99 -1.85 -6.97
N ASP A 20 15.85 -2.88 -7.04
CA ASP A 20 15.70 -4.01 -7.96
C ASP A 20 14.38 -4.78 -7.80
N ALA A 21 13.89 -4.96 -6.57
CA ALA A 21 12.63 -5.64 -6.32
C ALA A 21 11.41 -4.78 -6.74
N LEU A 22 11.48 -3.46 -6.50
CA LEU A 22 10.44 -2.50 -6.88
C LEU A 22 10.40 -2.28 -8.39
N ASN A 23 11.55 -2.31 -9.07
CA ASN A 23 11.66 -2.15 -10.53
C ASN A 23 10.94 -3.25 -11.32
N ARG A 24 10.64 -4.40 -10.69
CA ARG A 24 9.87 -5.50 -11.31
C ARG A 24 8.37 -5.29 -11.20
N LEU A 25 7.92 -4.34 -10.38
CA LEU A 25 6.53 -4.00 -10.19
C LEU A 25 6.17 -2.78 -11.04
N VAL A 26 4.94 -2.75 -11.54
CA VAL A 26 4.38 -1.55 -12.17
C VAL A 26 3.69 -0.72 -11.09
N PRO A 27 4.16 0.50 -10.77
CA PRO A 27 3.51 1.34 -9.78
C PRO A 27 2.13 1.77 -10.26
N VAL A 28 1.15 1.70 -9.36
CA VAL A 28 -0.16 2.33 -9.61
C VAL A 28 -0.12 3.76 -9.11
N LEU A 29 -0.38 4.70 -10.02
CA LEU A 29 -0.22 6.12 -9.77
C LEU A 29 -1.55 6.77 -9.34
N PHE A 30 -1.47 7.61 -8.33
CA PHE A 30 -2.58 8.37 -7.77
C PHE A 30 -2.23 9.85 -7.66
N SER A 31 -3.25 10.70 -7.76
CA SER A 31 -3.09 12.15 -7.61
C SER A 31 -2.92 12.59 -6.15
N THR A 32 -3.39 11.78 -5.18
CA THR A 32 -3.36 12.10 -3.75
C THR A 32 -2.89 10.93 -2.90
N GLU A 33 -2.28 11.24 -1.75
CA GLU A 33 -1.91 10.23 -0.72
C GLU A 33 -3.13 9.41 -0.29
N LYS A 34 -4.27 10.10 -0.12
CA LYS A 34 -5.51 9.51 0.35
C LYS A 34 -6.03 8.44 -0.61
N ASP A 35 -5.99 8.70 -1.91
CA ASP A 35 -6.43 7.72 -2.92
C ASP A 35 -5.50 6.51 -2.97
N ALA A 36 -4.18 6.72 -2.82
CA ALA A 36 -3.21 5.64 -2.72
C ALA A 36 -3.47 4.77 -1.46
N LEU A 37 -3.79 5.38 -0.32
CA LEU A 37 -4.14 4.66 0.92
C LEU A 37 -5.49 3.91 0.80
N HIS A 38 -6.50 4.49 0.17
CA HIS A 38 -7.75 3.77 -0.08
C HIS A 38 -7.54 2.57 -1.01
N ALA A 39 -6.76 2.74 -2.07
CA ALA A 39 -6.41 1.64 -2.97
C ALA A 39 -5.61 0.55 -2.24
N ALA A 40 -4.65 0.93 -1.40
CA ALA A 40 -3.91 0.01 -0.56
C ALA A 40 -4.82 -0.80 0.38
N ALA A 41 -5.82 -0.15 1.00
CA ALA A 41 -6.80 -0.86 1.82
C ALA A 41 -7.62 -1.88 1.01
N LEU A 42 -7.96 -1.58 -0.25
CA LEU A 42 -8.63 -2.54 -1.14
C LEU A 42 -7.72 -3.71 -1.52
N VAL A 43 -6.44 -3.46 -1.80
CA VAL A 43 -5.42 -4.49 -2.08
C VAL A 43 -5.29 -5.44 -0.88
N LEU A 44 -5.13 -4.89 0.33
CA LEU A 44 -5.03 -5.67 1.57
C LEU A 44 -6.29 -6.51 1.80
N ARG A 45 -7.48 -5.92 1.59
CA ARG A 45 -8.75 -6.63 1.68
C ARG A 45 -8.87 -7.76 0.65
N GLY A 46 -8.31 -7.57 -0.54
CA GLY A 46 -8.25 -8.56 -1.61
C GLY A 46 -7.28 -9.72 -1.33
N GLY A 47 -6.60 -9.74 -0.18
CA GLY A 47 -5.63 -10.78 0.18
C GLY A 47 -4.27 -10.61 -0.52
N GLN A 48 -4.01 -9.44 -1.09
CA GLN A 48 -2.70 -9.09 -1.66
C GLN A 48 -1.87 -8.30 -0.64
N TYR A 49 -0.58 -8.15 -0.94
CA TYR A 49 0.38 -7.51 -0.06
C TYR A 49 0.78 -6.16 -0.62
N VAL A 50 0.67 -5.12 0.19
CA VAL A 50 1.22 -3.81 -0.14
C VAL A 50 2.68 -3.77 0.28
N TRP A 51 3.55 -3.31 -0.62
CA TRP A 51 4.99 -3.25 -0.38
C TRP A 51 5.44 -1.84 0.00
N LEU A 52 4.93 -0.83 -0.71
CA LEU A 52 5.35 0.55 -0.54
C LEU A 52 4.28 1.51 -1.07
N ILE A 53 4.13 2.66 -0.40
CA ILE A 53 3.58 3.87 -1.02
C ILE A 53 4.69 4.92 -1.03
N GLU A 54 4.97 5.52 -2.18
CA GLU A 54 5.89 6.66 -2.29
C GLU A 54 5.21 7.84 -2.99
N GLY A 55 5.62 9.05 -2.67
CA GLY A 55 5.06 10.25 -3.27
C GLY A 55 5.85 11.49 -2.84
N PRO A 56 5.33 12.69 -3.13
CA PRO A 56 5.91 13.93 -2.59
C PRO A 56 6.02 13.84 -1.07
N ASP A 57 7.24 13.90 -0.55
CA ASP A 57 7.56 13.93 0.89
C ASP A 57 7.11 12.71 1.70
N VAL A 58 6.69 11.63 1.04
CA VAL A 58 6.21 10.41 1.71
C VAL A 58 6.87 9.16 1.14
N ARG A 59 7.22 8.24 2.04
CA ARG A 59 7.63 6.88 1.72
C ARG A 59 7.19 5.97 2.85
N TYR A 60 6.05 5.29 2.67
CA TYR A 60 5.48 4.37 3.64
C TYR A 60 5.86 2.95 3.30
N THR A 61 6.54 2.29 4.23
CA THR A 61 6.81 0.85 4.20
C THR A 61 5.51 0.04 4.29
N ALA A 62 5.54 -1.23 3.90
CA ALA A 62 4.41 -2.16 4.03
C ALA A 62 3.72 -2.05 5.41
N LYS A 63 4.51 -2.06 6.49
CA LYS A 63 4.00 -1.95 7.87
C LYS A 63 3.29 -0.62 8.13
N GLU A 64 3.87 0.49 7.69
CA GLU A 64 3.25 1.81 7.87
C GLU A 64 1.96 1.95 7.06
N VAL A 65 1.93 1.39 5.85
CA VAL A 65 0.72 1.36 5.03
C VAL A 65 -0.37 0.52 5.72
N GLU A 66 -0.04 -0.66 6.23
CA GLU A 66 -0.99 -1.50 6.98
C GLU A 66 -1.57 -0.76 8.18
N GLU A 67 -0.75 -0.11 9.01
CA GLU A 67 -1.21 0.69 10.15
C GLU A 67 -2.15 1.83 9.72
N ARG A 68 -1.81 2.55 8.64
CA ARG A 68 -2.65 3.62 8.09
C ARG A 68 -3.95 3.11 7.46
N CYS A 69 -3.96 1.87 6.95
CA CYS A 69 -5.13 1.24 6.37
C CYS A 69 -6.09 0.66 7.41
N LYS A 70 -5.64 0.37 8.65
CA LYS A 70 -6.50 -0.15 9.73
C LYS A 70 -7.83 0.59 9.89
N PRO A 71 -7.87 1.94 10.03
CA PRO A 71 -9.14 2.64 10.18
C PRO A 71 -10.05 2.50 8.95
N ILE A 72 -9.47 2.45 7.74
CA ILE A 72 -10.23 2.27 6.49
C ILE A 72 -10.83 0.87 6.43
N LEU A 73 -10.05 -0.16 6.79
CA LEU A 73 -10.49 -1.56 6.82
C LEU A 73 -11.59 -1.81 7.88
N GLN A 74 -11.58 -1.07 8.98
CA GLN A 74 -12.62 -1.15 10.02
C GLN A 74 -13.99 -0.69 9.51
N VAL A 75 -14.05 0.26 8.57
CA VAL A 75 -15.32 0.71 7.96
C VAL A 75 -15.98 -0.42 7.15
N PHE A 76 -15.17 -1.29 6.54
CA PHE A 76 -15.65 -2.43 5.75
C PHE A 76 -15.84 -3.70 6.57
N SER A 77 -15.40 -3.72 7.83
CA SER A 77 -15.63 -4.83 8.72
C SER A 77 -17.11 -4.83 9.14
N PRO A 78 -17.81 -5.98 9.08
CA PRO A 78 -19.18 -6.02 9.56
C PRO A 78 -19.19 -5.57 11.02
N LYS A 79 -20.03 -4.59 11.35
CA LYS A 79 -20.36 -4.28 12.75
C LYS A 79 -20.83 -5.59 13.36
N LYS A 80 -20.01 -6.21 14.22
CA LYS A 80 -20.49 -7.31 15.05
C LYS A 80 -21.65 -6.75 15.88
N PRO A 81 -22.83 -7.40 15.84
CA PRO A 81 -23.97 -7.01 16.67
C PRO A 81 -23.63 -7.14 18.16
#